data_AF-A0A3M1Z839-F1
#
_entry.id   AF-A0A3M1Z839-F1
#
_cell.length_a   1.000
_cell.length_b   1.000
_cell.length_c   1.000
_cell.angle_alpha   90.00
_cell.angle_beta   90.00
_cell.angle_gamma   90.00
#
_symmetry.space_group_name_H-M   'P 1'
#
loop_
_entity.id
_entity.type
_entity.pdbx_description
1 polymer ?
#
loop_
_entity_poly.entity_id
_entity_poly.type
_entity_poly.pdbx_seq_one_letter_code
_entity_poly.pdbx_strand_id
1 'polypeptide(L)' 'MSLLVVDNVHAYYGNIHALKGVSINIDQGEIV' A
#
# COMPACT_ATOMS: atom_id res chain seq x y z
N MET A 1 14.52 7.11 -7.00
CA MET A 1 13.18 7.65 -7.29
C MET A 1 12.25 6.46 -7.23
N SER A 2 11.25 6.49 -6.36
CA SER A 2 10.29 5.40 -6.18
C SER A 2 9.42 5.26 -7.42
N LEU A 3 9.24 4.03 -7.91
CA LEU A 3 8.34 3.71 -9.01
C LEU A 3 6.88 3.76 -8.56
N LEU A 4 6.60 3.24 -7.35
CA LEU A 4 5.27 3.26 -6.75
C LEU A 4 5.38 3.72 -5.29
N VAL A 5 4.49 4.62 -4.90
CA VAL A 5 4.30 5.05 -3.52
C VAL A 5 2.84 4.87 -3.18
N VAL A 6 2.59 4.08 -2.16
CA VAL A 6 1.29 3.91 -1.53
C VAL A 6 1.44 4.44 -0.12
N ASP A 7 0.61 5.41 0.27
CA ASP A 7 0.71 6.04 1.59
C ASP A 7 -0.61 5.94 2.35
N ASN A 8 -0.53 5.41 3.56
CA ASN A 8 -1.59 5.27 4.54
C ASN A 8 -2.91 4.75 3.94
N VAL A 9 -2.83 3.67 3.17
CA VAL A 9 -4.00 3.12 2.48
C VAL A 9 -4.87 2.33 3.44
N HIS A 10 -6.17 2.61 3.31
CA HIS A 10 -7.25 1.94 4.01
C HIS A 10 -8.17 1.26 3.01
N ALA A 11 -8.53 0.01 3.26
CA ALA A 11 -9.50 -0.72 2.44
C ALA A 11 -10.49 -1.46 3.32
N TYR A 12 -11.77 -1.36 2.96
CA TYR A 12 -12.86 -1.95 3.71
C TYR A 12 -13.69 -2.87 2.81
N TYR A 13 -13.97 -4.08 3.28
CA TYR A 13 -14.87 -5.02 2.64
C TYR A 13 -16.04 -5.30 3.58
N GLY A 14 -17.16 -4.61 3.33
CA GLY A 14 -18.29 -4.57 4.26
C GLY A 14 -17.85 -4.01 5.61
N ASN A 15 -18.04 -4.80 6.67
CA ASN A 15 -17.65 -4.42 8.04
C ASN A 15 -16.18 -4.73 8.38
N ILE A 16 -15.38 -5.21 7.42
CA ILE A 16 -13.99 -5.60 7.64
C ILE A 16 -13.06 -4.51 7.15
N HIS A 17 -12.19 -4.00 8.02
CA HIS A 17 -11.08 -3.12 7.65
C HIS A 17 -9.87 -3.97 7.26
N ALA A 18 -9.78 -4.29 5.96
CA ALA A 18 -8.84 -5.26 5.41
C ALA A 18 -7.42 -4.72 5.23
N LEU A 19 -7.26 -3.45 4.81
CA LEU A 19 -5.97 -2.76 4.86
C LEU A 19 -6.07 -1.65 5.89
N LYS A 20 -5.19 -1.63 6.89
CA LYS A 20 -5.23 -0.68 8.02
C LYS A 20 -4.02 0.25 8.01
N GLY A 21 -4.09 1.34 7.24
CA GLY A 21 -3.03 2.34 7.20
C GLY A 21 -1.72 1.79 6.65
N VAL A 22 -1.80 1.11 5.51
CA VAL A 22 -0.63 0.48 4.87
C VAL A 22 0.11 1.51 4.02
N SER A 23 1.41 1.68 4.27
CA SER A 23 2.31 2.48 3.43
C SER A 23 3.39 1.57 2.83
N ILE A 24 3.62 1.70 1.51
CA ILE A 24 4.62 0.93 0.76
C ILE A 24 5.32 1.87 -0.22
N ASN A 25 6.63 1.77 -0.27
CA ASN A 25 7.45 2.39 -1.32
C ASN A 25 8.11 1.27 -2.10
N ILE A 26 7.97 1.28 -3.42
CA ILE A 26 8.62 0.33 -4.32
C ILE A 26 9.57 1.11 -5.22
N ASP A 27 10.84 0.72 -5.19
CA ASP A 27 11.85 1.27 -6.09
C ASP A 27 11.84 0.58 -7.46
N GLN A 28 12.35 1.27 -8.48
CA GLN A 28 12.37 0.72 -9.82
C GLN A 28 13.24 -0.54 -9.91
N GLY A 29 12.65 -1.65 -10.35
CA GLY A 29 13.34 -2.94 -10.48
C GLY A 29 13.31 -3.82 -9.23
N GLU A 30 12.66 -3.37 -8.16
CA GLU A 30 12.41 -4.15 -6.94
C GLU A 30 11.30 -5.20 -7.17
N ILE A 31 11.46 -6.41 -6.60
CA ILE A 31 10.46 -7.49 -6.64
C ILE A 31 9.98 -7.73 -5.21
N VAL A 32 8.66 -7.60 -4.98
CA VAL A 32 7.99 -7.60 -3.67
C VAL A 32 6.89 -8.65 -3.61
#